data_AF-A0A6F9CEH6-F1
#
_entry.id   AF-A0A6F9CEH6-F1
#
_cell.length_a   1.000
_cell.length_b   1.000
_cell.length_c   1.000
_cell.angle_alpha   90.00
_cell.angle_beta   90.00
_cell.angle_gamma   90.00
#
_symmetry.space_group_name_H-M   'P 1'
#
loop_
_entity.id
_entity.type
_entity.pdbx_description
1 polymer ?
#
loop_
_entity_poly.entity_id
_entity_poly.type
_entity_poly.pdbx_seq_one_letter_code
_entity_poly.pdbx_strand_id
1 'polypeptide(L)'
;MKKPEDDMALLKLQGKGACEGTLACSTCHVILDQKVYNQLGPITDEENDMLDLAFGLTDTSRLGCQVCLSRDLEGITVRVPDGVNDMRRSDDAGPTL
;
A
#
# COMPACT_ATOMS: atom_id res chain seq x y z
N MET A 1 1.82 31.52 2.49
CA MET A 1 0.86 31.11 1.45
C MET A 1 1.38 29.79 0.93
N LYS A 2 0.79 28.67 1.36
CA LYS A 2 1.12 27.35 0.78
C LYS A 2 0.64 27.38 -0.66
N LYS A 3 1.49 26.98 -1.59
CA LYS A 3 1.08 26.90 -2.98
C LYS A 3 0.09 25.73 -3.12
N PRO A 4 -0.84 25.75 -4.08
CA PRO A 4 -1.73 24.62 -4.31
C PRO A 4 -0.97 23.31 -4.64
N GLU A 5 0.29 23.41 -5.09
CA GLU A 5 1.21 22.26 -5.24
C GLU A 5 1.75 21.70 -3.90
N ASP A 6 1.66 22.46 -2.80
CA ASP A 6 2.08 22.03 -1.45
C ASP A 6 0.97 21.31 -0.67
N ASP A 7 -0.31 21.54 -1.03
CA ASP A 7 -1.47 20.81 -0.48
C ASP A 7 -1.70 19.47 -1.20
N MET A 8 -1.09 19.31 -2.39
CA MET A 8 -0.81 18.03 -3.04
C MET A 8 0.40 17.38 -2.36
N ALA A 9 0.32 17.25 -1.04
CA ALA A 9 1.37 16.70 -0.19
C ALA A 9 1.92 15.45 -0.85
N LEU A 10 3.16 15.54 -1.33
CA LEU A 10 3.97 14.47 -1.91
C LEU A 10 3.54 13.13 -1.30
N LEU A 11 2.68 12.39 -1.99
CA LEU A 11 2.39 11.03 -1.59
C LEU A 11 3.75 10.34 -1.65
N LYS A 12 4.34 10.00 -0.50
CA LYS A 12 5.69 9.45 -0.39
C LYS A 12 5.70 8.02 -0.93
N LEU A 13 5.50 7.90 -2.24
CA LEU A 13 5.44 6.65 -2.99
C LEU A 13 6.85 6.12 -3.31
N GLN A 14 7.90 6.84 -2.94
CA GLN A 14 9.27 6.40 -3.17
C GLN A 14 9.54 5.08 -2.43
N GLY A 15 9.89 4.03 -3.18
CA GLY A 15 10.09 2.68 -2.65
C GLY A 15 8.80 1.85 -2.49
N LYS A 16 7.65 2.35 -2.96
CA LYS A 16 6.41 1.56 -3.12
C LYS A 16 6.39 0.91 -4.51
N GLY A 17 5.65 -0.18 -4.69
CA GLY A 17 5.48 -0.84 -6.00
C GLY A 17 6.72 -1.57 -6.53
N ALA A 18 7.56 -2.07 -5.63
CA ALA A 18 8.86 -2.71 -5.89
C ALA A 18 8.89 -3.79 -6.97
N CYS A 19 7.86 -4.64 -7.01
CA CYS A 19 7.78 -5.80 -7.91
C CYS A 19 6.99 -5.52 -9.19
N GLU A 20 6.63 -4.26 -9.46
CA GLU A 20 5.91 -3.86 -10.68
C GLU A 20 4.55 -4.56 -10.84
N GLY A 21 3.91 -4.95 -9.73
CA GLY A 21 2.58 -5.54 -9.73
C GLY A 21 2.52 -7.06 -9.94
N THR A 22 3.66 -7.75 -9.85
CA THR A 22 3.77 -9.21 -10.06
C THR A 22 3.40 -10.07 -8.84
N LEU A 23 2.75 -9.49 -7.83
CA LEU A 23 2.35 -10.15 -6.58
C LEU A 23 3.53 -10.80 -5.82
N ALA A 24 4.71 -10.18 -5.88
CA ALA A 24 5.94 -10.70 -5.28
C ALA A 24 6.48 -9.84 -4.12
N CYS A 25 5.71 -8.85 -3.64
CA CYS A 25 6.07 -8.01 -2.50
C CYS A 25 4.83 -7.36 -1.87
N SER A 26 4.99 -6.77 -0.68
CA SER A 26 3.96 -6.00 0.02
C SER A 26 4.15 -4.47 -0.06
N THR A 27 5.12 -3.97 -0.84
CA THR A 27 5.45 -2.52 -0.88
C THR A 27 4.36 -1.65 -1.53
N CYS A 28 3.38 -2.24 -2.21
CA CYS A 28 2.19 -1.54 -2.73
C CYS A 28 1.02 -1.54 -1.74
N HIS A 29 1.23 -1.95 -0.50
CA HIS A 29 0.21 -1.96 0.55
C HIS A 29 -0.45 -0.58 0.71
N VAL A 30 -1.78 -0.59 0.67
CA VAL A 30 -2.66 0.55 0.92
C VAL A 30 -3.73 0.14 1.94
N ILE A 31 -4.22 1.13 2.68
CA ILE A 31 -5.32 0.97 3.63
C ILE A 31 -6.52 1.74 3.08
N LEU A 32 -7.64 1.05 2.95
CA LEU A 32 -8.88 1.59 2.38
C LEU A 32 -9.87 1.94 3.48
N ASP A 33 -10.76 2.88 3.21
CA ASP A 33 -11.98 3.02 4.00
C ASP A 33 -12.84 1.77 3.90
N GLN A 34 -13.49 1.38 5.00
CA GLN A 34 -14.32 0.16 5.05
C GLN A 34 -15.38 0.13 3.93
N LYS A 35 -15.99 1.28 3.62
CA LYS A 35 -16.98 1.41 2.55
C LYS A 35 -16.38 1.07 1.18
N VAL A 36 -15.14 1.47 0.92
CA VAL A 36 -14.43 1.21 -0.33
C VAL A 36 -13.99 -0.25 -0.38
N TYR A 37 -13.39 -0.74 0.70
CA TYR A 37 -12.97 -2.14 0.84
C TYR A 37 -14.12 -3.12 0.55
N ASN A 38 -15.32 -2.86 1.10
CA ASN A 38 -16.50 -3.71 0.91
C ASN A 38 -17.05 -3.72 -0.53
N GLN A 39 -16.63 -2.79 -1.38
CA GLN A 39 -17.01 -2.76 -2.80
C GLN A 39 -16.03 -3.55 -3.68
N LEU A 40 -14.86 -3.93 -3.14
CA LEU A 40 -13.87 -4.70 -3.87
C LEU A 40 -14.24 -6.19 -3.89
N GLY A 41 -13.68 -6.90 -4.88
CA GLY A 41 -13.73 -8.35 -4.89
C GLY A 41 -12.98 -8.98 -3.72
N PRO A 42 -13.24 -10.28 -3.45
CA PRO A 42 -12.55 -11.01 -2.40
C PRO A 42 -11.04 -10.95 -2.60
N ILE A 43 -10.33 -10.97 -1.48
CA ILE A 43 -8.88 -11.13 -1.48
C ILE A 43 -8.53 -12.58 -1.86
N THR A 44 -7.47 -12.77 -2.65
CA THR A 44 -6.97 -14.12 -2.96
C THR A 44 -6.02 -14.60 -1.87
N ASP A 45 -5.79 -15.91 -1.80
CA ASP A 45 -4.86 -16.49 -0.83
C ASP A 45 -3.44 -15.96 -1.04
N GLU A 46 -3.00 -15.83 -2.30
CA GLU A 46 -1.67 -15.29 -2.62
C GLU A 46 -1.52 -13.80 -2.24
N GLU A 47 -2.61 -13.02 -2.35
CA GLU A 47 -2.60 -11.62 -1.89
C GLU A 47 -2.51 -11.55 -0.36
N ASN A 48 -3.24 -12.41 0.36
CA ASN A 48 -3.16 -12.52 1.82
C ASN A 48 -1.74 -12.90 2.29
N ASP A 49 -1.15 -13.93 1.67
CA ASP A 49 0.22 -14.38 2.00
C ASP A 49 1.24 -13.24 1.89
N MET A 50 1.07 -12.36 0.91
CA MET A 50 1.92 -11.18 0.74
C MET A 50 1.57 -10.06 1.73
N LEU A 51 0.29 -9.86 2.05
CA LEU A 51 -0.14 -8.86 3.05
C LEU A 51 0.34 -9.18 4.47
N ASP A 52 0.52 -10.46 4.82
CA ASP A 52 1.11 -10.87 6.10
C ASP A 52 2.52 -10.29 6.32
N LEU A 53 3.22 -9.98 5.23
CA LEU A 53 4.54 -9.36 5.24
C LEU A 53 4.49 -7.82 5.27
N ALA A 54 3.29 -7.22 5.25
CA ALA A 54 3.12 -5.77 5.15
C ALA A 54 3.35 -5.06 6.49
N PHE A 55 3.93 -3.86 6.42
CA PHE A 55 4.09 -3.01 7.60
C PHE A 55 2.76 -2.37 7.98
N GLY A 56 2.29 -2.58 9.21
CA GLY A 56 1.07 -1.95 9.73
C GLY A 56 -0.20 -2.46 9.05
N LEU A 57 -0.29 -3.78 8.85
CA LEU A 57 -1.46 -4.46 8.31
C LEU A 57 -2.74 -4.14 9.13
N THR A 58 -3.86 -4.01 8.43
CA THR A 58 -5.20 -3.73 9.00
C THR A 58 -6.26 -4.56 8.27
N ASP A 59 -7.46 -4.65 8.84
CA ASP A 59 -8.61 -5.39 8.26
C ASP A 59 -9.06 -4.88 6.88
N THR A 60 -8.73 -3.64 6.54
CA THR A 60 -9.06 -3.01 5.24
C THR A 60 -7.85 -2.79 4.34
N SER A 61 -6.79 -3.54 4.62
CA SER A 61 -5.56 -3.51 3.82
C SER A 61 -5.72 -4.28 2.52
N ARG A 62 -5.14 -3.74 1.45
CA ARG A 62 -5.03 -4.39 0.14
C ARG A 62 -3.66 -4.15 -0.46
N LEU A 63 -3.23 -5.02 -1.36
CA LEU A 63 -2.13 -4.70 -2.26
C LEU A 63 -2.67 -3.84 -3.38
N GLY A 64 -2.24 -2.58 -3.45
CA GLY A 64 -2.77 -1.62 -4.43
C GLY A 64 -2.63 -2.08 -5.88
N CYS A 65 -1.67 -2.96 -6.19
CA CYS A 65 -1.53 -3.55 -7.53
C CYS A 65 -2.59 -4.59 -7.89
N GLN A 66 -3.33 -5.12 -6.91
CA GLN A 66 -4.42 -6.07 -7.10
C GLN A 66 -5.81 -5.40 -7.11
N VAL A 67 -5.86 -4.09 -6.84
CA VAL A 67 -7.11 -3.32 -6.85
C VAL A 67 -7.35 -2.73 -8.24
N CYS A 68 -8.32 -3.27 -8.96
CA CYS A 68 -8.76 -2.72 -10.23
C CYS A 68 -9.70 -1.52 -10.01
N LEU A 69 -9.35 -0.36 -10.56
CA LEU A 69 -10.21 0.82 -10.49
C LEU A 69 -11.43 0.66 -11.41
N SER A 70 -12.59 1.02 -10.89
CA SER A 70 -13.86 1.11 -11.63
C SER A 70 -14.49 2.49 -11.45
N ARG A 71 -15.54 2.79 -12.21
CA ARG A 71 -16.29 4.06 -12.06
C ARG A 71 -16.94 4.20 -10.68
N ASP A 72 -17.29 3.10 -10.03
CA ASP A 72 -17.89 3.11 -8.69
C ASP A 72 -16.90 3.58 -7.60
N LEU A 73 -15.61 3.59 -7.94
CA LEU A 73 -14.52 4.04 -7.08
C LEU A 73 -14.09 5.49 -7.37
N GLU A 74 -14.89 6.27 -8.10
CA GLU A 74 -14.59 7.67 -8.36
C GLU A 74 -14.58 8.48 -7.04
N GLY A 75 -13.51 9.25 -6.84
CA GLY A 75 -13.34 10.12 -5.67
C GLY A 75 -12.93 9.42 -4.37
N ILE A 76 -12.52 8.14 -4.42
CA ILE A 76 -12.03 7.45 -3.22
C ILE A 76 -10.73 8.09 -2.70
N THR A 77 -10.56 8.02 -1.38
CA THR A 77 -9.29 8.30 -0.73
C THR A 77 -8.66 6.99 -0.28
N VAL A 78 -7.35 6.88 -0.45
CA VAL A 78 -6.57 5.74 0.02
C VAL A 78 -5.47 6.24 0.94
N ARG A 79 -5.20 5.50 2.01
CA ARG A 79 -4.08 5.79 2.89
C ARG A 79 -2.90 4.91 2.53
N VAL A 80 -1.73 5.53 2.35
CA VAL A 80 -0.46 4.82 2.22
C VAL A 80 0.19 4.71 3.61
N PRO A 81 0.58 3.52 4.08
CA PRO A 81 1.29 3.35 5.34
C PRO A 81 2.63 4.09 5.35
N ASP A 82 3.03 4.60 6.52
CA ASP A 82 4.25 5.39 6.71
C ASP A 82 5.54 4.58 6.42
N GLY A 83 5.49 3.27 6.65
CA GLY A 83 6.60 2.34 6.40
C GLY A 83 6.39 1.45 5.18
N VAL A 84 7.46 0.77 4.75
CA VAL A 84 7.42 -0.39 3.84
C VAL A 84 8.32 -1.47 4.39
N ASN A 85 7.90 -2.72 4.25
CA ASN A 85 8.81 -3.86 4.37
C ASN A 85 9.37 -4.17 2.97
N ASP A 86 10.58 -3.70 2.65
CA ASP A 86 11.26 -3.97 1.38
C ASP A 86 12.50 -4.84 1.64
N MET A 87 12.37 -6.15 1.41
CA MET A 87 13.43 -7.13 1.65
C MET A 87 14.67 -6.94 0.75
N ARG A 88 14.62 -6.06 -0.26
CA ARG A 88 15.78 -5.73 -1.10
C ARG A 88 16.69 -4.69 -0.43
N ARG A 89 16.20 -3.99 0.59
CA ARG A 89 17.00 -2.99 1.31
C ARG A 89 17.86 -3.66 2.36
N SER A 90 19.15 -3.41 2.29
CA SER A 90 20.16 -3.92 3.23
C SER A 90 20.37 -3.03 4.45
N ASP A 91 19.46 -2.08 4.71
CA ASP A 91 19.58 -1.13 5.84
C ASP A 91 19.15 -1.79 7.16
N ASP A 92 19.72 -2.94 7.47
CA ASP A 92 19.67 -3.58 8.79
C ASP A 92 21.03 -3.36 9.46
N ALA A 93 21.30 -2.10 9.82
CA ALA A 93 22.16 -1.85 10.97
C ALA A 93 21.33 -2.19 12.21
N GLY A 94 21.13 -3.49 12.45
CA GLY A 94 20.62 -3.98 13.73
C GLY A 94 21.46 -3.41 14.87
N PRO A 95 20.91 -3.29 16.10
CA PRO A 95 21.66 -2.77 17.22
C PRO A 95 22.92 -3.61 17.38
N THR A 96 24.08 -2.98 17.14
CA THR A 96 25.37 -3.60 17.40
C THR A 96 25.41 -3.89 18.90
N LEU A 97 25.38 -5.18 19.25
CA LEU A 97 25.63 -5.64 20.62
C LEU A 97 27.01 -5.18 21.10
#